data_AF-A0A7J8TGH0-F1
#
_entry.id   AF-A0A7J8TGH0-F1
#
_cell.length_a   1.000
_cell.length_b   1.000
_cell.length_c   1.000
_cell.angle_alpha   90.00
_cell.angle_beta   90.00
_cell.angle_gamma   90.00
#
_symmetry.space_group_name_H-M   'P 1'
#
loop_
_entity.id
_entity.type
_entity.pdbx_description
1 polymer ?
#
loop_
_entity_poly.entity_id
_entity_poly.type
_entity_poly.pdbx_seq_one_letter_code
_entity_poly.pdbx_strand_id
1 'polypeptide(L)'
;MGFFDSLIDEAEDVKELRDAGMLYNRFGSDKEVAKLIKKMNIDLVSSPMIYRHVKLQIHDHHNNMWIRYPAQVYRTFFRTRWTFFAFVGAIA
;
A
#
# COMPACT_ATOMS: atom_id res chain seq x y z
N MET A 1 13.11 -2.71 -11.59
CA MET A 1 12.50 -3.55 -10.53
C MET A 1 11.11 -3.95 -10.97
N GLY A 2 10.84 -5.26 -10.97
CA GLY A 2 9.52 -5.78 -11.31
C GLY A 2 8.49 -5.59 -10.21
N PHE A 3 7.22 -5.80 -10.55
CA PHE A 3 6.11 -5.64 -9.60
C PHE A 3 6.24 -6.58 -8.41
N PHE A 4 6.56 -7.85 -8.67
CA PHE A 4 6.70 -8.86 -7.64
C PHE A 4 7.91 -8.61 -6.73
N ASP A 5 9.04 -8.10 -7.26
CA ASP A 5 10.19 -7.65 -6.45
C ASP A 5 9.79 -6.61 -5.40
N SER A 6 8.89 -5.68 -5.79
CA SER A 6 8.47 -4.60 -4.91
C SER A 6 7.48 -5.06 -3.84
N LEU A 7 6.95 -6.29 -3.96
CA LEU A 7 5.96 -6.88 -3.06
C LEU A 7 6.55 -7.98 -2.17
N ILE A 8 7.54 -8.71 -2.68
CA ILE A 8 8.10 -9.90 -2.04
C ILE A 8 9.62 -9.83 -2.19
N ASP A 9 10.31 -9.46 -1.12
CA ASP A 9 11.76 -9.48 -1.05
C ASP A 9 12.25 -10.66 -0.20
N GLU A 10 11.53 -10.96 0.89
CA GLU A 10 11.87 -12.01 1.85
C GLU A 10 10.70 -12.98 2.14
N ALA A 11 10.98 -14.03 2.90
CA ALA A 11 9.98 -15.03 3.27
C ALA A 11 8.87 -14.46 4.18
N GLU A 12 9.18 -13.41 4.93
CA GLU A 12 8.21 -12.71 5.80
C GLU A 12 7.11 -12.04 4.98
N ASP A 13 7.45 -11.39 3.86
CA ASP A 13 6.46 -10.78 2.96
C ASP A 13 5.48 -11.82 2.40
N VAL A 14 5.98 -13.00 2.04
CA VAL A 14 5.14 -14.11 1.57
C VAL A 14 4.19 -14.59 2.66
N LYS A 15 4.67 -14.67 3.90
CA LYS A 15 3.85 -15.03 5.07
C LYS A 15 2.76 -13.98 5.29
N GLU A 16 3.09 -12.70 5.29
CA GLU A 16 2.12 -11.61 5.46
C GLU A 16 1.04 -11.64 4.38
N LEU A 17 1.44 -11.78 3.11
CA LEU A 17 0.50 -11.86 1.99
C LEU A 17 -0.39 -13.11 2.07
N ARG A 18 0.14 -14.23 2.58
CA ARG A 18 -0.66 -15.44 2.81
C ARG A 18 -1.65 -15.25 3.94
N ASP A 19 -1.21 -14.70 5.06
CA ASP A 19 -2.04 -14.49 6.23
C ASP A 19 -3.14 -13.44 5.94
N ALA A 20 -2.88 -12.49 5.04
CA ALA A 20 -3.87 -11.56 4.49
C ALA A 20 -4.82 -12.19 3.43
N GLY A 21 -4.60 -13.45 3.04
CA GLY A 21 -5.39 -14.15 2.01
C GLY A 21 -5.11 -13.70 0.58
N MET A 22 -4.07 -12.90 0.35
CA MET A 22 -3.69 -12.38 -0.96
C MET A 22 -2.80 -13.36 -1.75
N LEU A 23 -2.09 -14.24 -1.05
CA LEU A 23 -1.19 -15.23 -1.65
C LEU A 23 -1.55 -16.64 -1.18
N TYR A 24 -1.79 -17.55 -2.12
CA TYR A 24 -2.08 -18.94 -1.81
C TYR A 24 -0.82 -19.79 -2.02
N ASN A 25 -0.14 -20.14 -0.93
CA ASN A 25 1.06 -20.97 -1.00
C ASN A 25 0.66 -22.45 -1.11
N ARG A 26 0.98 -23.07 -2.25
CA ARG A 26 0.81 -24.51 -2.50
C ARG A 26 2.13 -25.22 -2.82
N PHE A 27 3.24 -24.49 -2.78
CA PHE A 27 4.53 -24.90 -3.35
C PHE A 27 5.62 -25.19 -2.31
N GLY A 28 5.32 -25.09 -1.01
CA GLY A 28 6.26 -25.43 0.06
C GLY A 28 6.34 -24.34 1.13
N SER A 29 7.53 -24.12 1.67
CA SER A 29 7.80 -23.05 2.65
C SER A 29 7.74 -21.66 2.02
N ASP A 30 7.46 -20.64 2.83
CA ASP A 30 7.40 -19.23 2.36
C ASP A 30 8.73 -18.77 1.73
N LYS A 31 9.86 -19.32 2.20
CA LYS A 31 11.20 -19.07 1.65
C LYS A 31 11.37 -19.63 0.23
N GLU A 32 10.78 -20.79 -0.06
CA GLU A 32 10.83 -21.38 -1.39
C GLU A 32 9.97 -20.59 -2.38
N VAL A 33 8.80 -20.12 -1.93
CA VAL A 33 7.94 -19.24 -2.73
C VAL A 33 8.62 -17.90 -3.01
N ALA A 34 9.23 -17.26 -2.02
CA ALA A 34 9.98 -16.01 -2.22
C ALA A 34 11.09 -16.18 -3.27
N LYS A 35 11.87 -17.26 -3.18
CA LYS A 35 12.91 -17.58 -4.17
C LYS A 35 12.35 -17.84 -5.57
N LEU A 36 11.24 -18.56 -5.68
CA LEU A 36 10.60 -18.82 -6.97
C LEU A 36 10.16 -17.52 -7.64
N ILE A 37 9.48 -16.65 -6.89
CA ILE A 37 8.98 -15.37 -7.38
C ILE A 37 10.14 -14.47 -7.82
N LYS A 38 11.20 -14.39 -7.01
CA LYS A 38 12.41 -13.63 -7.36
C LYS A 38 13.07 -14.15 -8.63
N LYS A 39 13.14 -15.47 -8.81
CA LYS A 39 13.67 -16.10 -10.03
C LYS A 39 12.79 -15.82 -11.25
N MET A 40 11.46 -15.94 -11.12
CA MET A 40 10.52 -15.60 -12.18
C MET A 40 10.64 -14.14 -12.61
N ASN A 41 10.93 -13.24 -11.68
CA ASN A 41 11.06 -11.81 -11.96
C ASN A 41 12.38 -11.43 -12.65
N ILE A 42 13.41 -12.29 -12.55
CA ILE A 42 14.66 -12.18 -13.33
C ILE A 42 14.44 -12.69 -14.75
N ASP A 43 13.76 -13.84 -14.89
CA ASP A 43 13.57 -14.52 -16.16
C ASP A 43 12.46 -13.91 -17.03
N LEU A 44 11.38 -13.40 -16.43
CA LEU A 44 10.42 -12.55 -17.13
C LEU A 44 10.98 -11.13 -17.20
N VAL A 45 11.26 -10.65 -18.41
CA VAL A 45 11.46 -9.21 -18.66
C VAL A 45 10.26 -8.50 -18.06
N SER A 46 10.48 -7.86 -16.91
CA SER A 46 9.45 -7.16 -16.17
C SER A 46 8.91 -6.05 -17.05
N SER A 47 7.85 -6.32 -17.81
CA SER A 47 7.15 -5.30 -18.58
C SER A 47 6.56 -4.31 -17.58
N PRO A 48 7.11 -3.08 -17.49
CA PRO A 48 6.69 -2.12 -16.48
C PRO A 48 5.23 -1.71 -16.66
N MET A 49 4.69 -1.95 -17.86
CA MET A 49 3.35 -1.57 -18.28
C MET A 49 2.25 -2.49 -17.74
N ILE A 50 2.50 -3.80 -17.62
CA ILE A 50 1.46 -4.79 -17.29
C ILE A 50 0.82 -4.49 -15.93
N TYR A 51 1.65 -4.17 -14.93
CA TYR A 51 1.19 -3.87 -13.57
C TYR A 51 1.20 -2.39 -13.23
N ARG A 52 1.38 -1.50 -14.23
CA ARG A 52 1.48 -0.06 -14.00
C ARG A 52 0.26 0.48 -13.29
N HIS A 53 -0.93 0.08 -13.74
CA HIS A 53 -2.18 0.54 -13.16
C HIS A 53 -2.37 0.05 -11.72
N VAL A 54 -2.00 -1.20 -11.44
CA VAL A 54 -2.05 -1.77 -10.08
C VAL A 54 -1.09 -1.04 -9.16
N LYS A 55 0.16 -0.79 -9.60
CA LYS A 55 1.14 0.01 -8.83
C LYS A 55 0.60 1.41 -8.52
N LEU A 56 -0.06 2.06 -9.48
CA LEU A 56 -0.66 3.37 -9.28
C LEU A 56 -1.81 3.33 -8.28
N GLN A 57 -2.69 2.32 -8.34
CA GLN A 57 -3.77 2.19 -7.36
C GLN A 57 -3.26 1.96 -5.94
N ILE A 58 -2.24 1.11 -5.78
CA ILE A 58 -1.61 0.87 -4.47
C ILE A 58 -0.98 2.16 -3.94
N HIS A 59 -0.26 2.88 -4.80
CA HIS A 59 0.36 4.14 -4.44
C HIS A 59 -0.68 5.21 -4.08
N ASP A 60 -1.77 5.33 -4.86
CA ASP A 60 -2.86 6.25 -4.59
C ASP A 60 -3.60 5.89 -3.30
N HIS A 61 -3.83 4.61 -3.02
CA HIS A 61 -4.43 4.16 -1.77
C HIS A 61 -3.55 4.49 -0.55
N HIS A 62 -2.25 4.24 -0.66
CA HIS A 62 -1.29 4.62 0.37
C HIS A 62 -1.21 6.15 0.54
N ASN A 63 -1.21 6.90 -0.56
CA ASN A 63 -1.22 8.36 -0.52
C ASN A 63 -2.57 8.94 -0.06
N ASN A 64 -3.69 8.23 -0.23
CA ASN A 64 -4.98 8.61 0.33
C ASN A 64 -4.97 8.57 1.87
N MET A 65 -4.05 7.84 2.50
CA MET A 65 -3.79 8.02 3.94
C MET A 65 -3.28 9.42 4.29
N TRP A 66 -2.69 10.18 3.37
CA TRP A 66 -2.35 11.59 3.59
C TRP A 66 -3.60 12.48 3.66
N ILE A 67 -4.76 12.03 3.15
CA ILE A 67 -6.07 12.67 3.37
C ILE A 67 -6.63 12.35 4.77
N ARG A 68 -6.15 11.29 5.42
CA ARG A 68 -6.57 10.90 6.77
C ARG A 68 -6.14 11.91 7.83
N TYR A 69 -4.97 12.55 7.66
CA TYR A 69 -4.49 13.61 8.55
C TYR A 69 -5.39 14.86 8.53
N PRO A 70 -5.69 15.50 7.38
CA PRO A 70 -6.64 16.60 7.34
C PRO A 70 -8.05 16.17 7.75
N ALA A 71 -8.47 14.93 7.46
CA ALA A 71 -9.76 14.41 7.94
C ALA A 71 -9.81 14.26 9.47
N GLN A 72 -8.72 13.84 10.12
CA GLN A 72 -8.62 13.79 11.59
C GLN A 72 -8.57 15.19 12.21
N VAL A 73 -7.79 16.11 11.63
CA VAL A 73 -7.74 17.50 12.08
C VAL A 73 -9.12 18.15 11.94
N TYR A 74 -9.79 17.94 10.81
CA TYR A 74 -11.13 18.46 10.59
C TYR A 74 -12.15 17.88 11.59
N ARG A 75 -12.13 16.57 11.83
CA ARG A 75 -13.01 15.94 12.83
C ARG A 75 -12.71 16.38 14.27
N THR A 76 -11.46 16.68 14.60
CA THR A 76 -11.06 17.05 15.97
C THR A 76 -11.30 18.52 16.25
N PHE A 77 -10.87 19.41 15.35
CA PHE A 77 -10.95 20.86 15.54
C PHE A 77 -12.29 21.45 15.06
N PHE A 78 -12.86 20.91 13.99
CA PHE A 78 -14.09 21.41 13.38
C PHE A 78 -15.31 20.52 13.65
N ARG A 79 -15.27 19.73 14.74
CA ARG A 79 -16.37 18.84 15.15
C ARG A 79 -17.70 19.58 15.39
N THR A 80 -17.62 20.84 15.82
CA THR A 80 -18.75 21.74 16.02
C THR A 80 -18.70 22.87 15.01
N ARG A 81 -19.84 23.19 14.38
CA ARG A 81 -19.94 24.30 13.41
C ARG A 81 -19.36 25.61 13.96
N TRP A 82 -19.49 25.84 15.27
CA TRP A 82 -19.01 27.03 15.98
C TRP A 82 -17.49 27.14 16.10
N THR A 83 -16.75 26.03 16.28
CA THR A 83 -15.28 26.10 16.37
C THR A 83 -14.64 26.47 15.05
N PHE A 84 -15.27 26.12 13.92
CA PHE A 84 -14.85 26.59 12.61
C PHE A 84 -15.00 28.12 12.47
N PHE A 85 -16.16 28.68 12.84
CA PHE A 85 -16.36 30.13 12.79
C PHE A 85 -15.49 30.91 13.77
N ALA A 86 -15.25 30.38 14.98
CA ALA A 86 -14.37 31.00 15.96
C ALA A 86 -12.91 31.03 15.49
N PHE A 87 -12.43 29.96 14.84
CA PHE A 87 -11.10 29.93 14.25
C PHE A 87 -10.95 30.93 13.09
N VAL A 88 -11.93 30.99 12.18
CA VAL A 88 -11.93 31.96 11.08
C VAL A 88 -11.97 33.39 11.60
N GLY A 89 -12.79 33.69 12.61
CA GLY A 89 -12.85 35.03 13.22
C GLY A 89 -11.64 35.43 14.06
N ALA A 90 -10.80 34.48 14.49
CA ALA A 90 -9.55 34.76 15.19
C ALA A 90 -8.38 35.05 14.22
N ILE A 91 -8.50 34.60 12.96
CA ILE A 91 -7.50 34.77 11.91
C ILE A 91 -7.84 35.93 10.97
N ALA A 92 -9.13 36.22 10.77
CA ALA A 92 -9.62 37.39 10.04
C ALA A 92 -9.44 38.68 10.86
#